data_AF-A0A946MQ81-F1
#
_entry.id   AF-A0A946MQ81-F1
#
_cell.length_a   1.000
_cell.length_b   1.000
_cell.length_c   1.000
_cell.angle_alpha   90.00
_cell.angle_beta   90.00
_cell.angle_gamma   90.00
#
_symmetry.space_group_name_H-M   'P 1'
#
loop_
_entity.id
_entity.type
_entity.pdbx_description
1 polymer ?
#
loop_
_entity_poly.entity_id
_entity_poly.type
_entity_poly.pdbx_seq_one_letter_code
_entity_poly.pdbx_strand_id
1 'polypeptide(L)' 'MIYTIKKLSDLAGVSVRTLHYYDQIGLLDPEHS' A
#
# COMPACT_ATOMS: atom_id res chain seq x y z
N MET A 1 -5.22 5.59 -11.97
CA MET A 1 -3.74 5.63 -12.06
C MET A 1 -3.17 4.64 -11.06
N ILE A 2 -2.67 3.49 -11.51
CA ILE A 2 -2.33 2.31 -10.69
C ILE A 2 -0.89 2.42 -10.11
N TYR A 3 -0.47 3.63 -9.74
CA TYR A 3 0.94 3.93 -9.40
C TYR A 3 1.25 3.94 -7.91
N THR A 4 0.27 3.72 -7.04
CA THR A 4 0.45 3.88 -5.59
C THR A 4 1.02 2.62 -4.95
N ILE A 5 0.40 1.45 -5.13
CA ILE A 5 0.76 0.24 -4.37
C ILE A 5 2.14 -0.31 -4.76
N LYS A 6 2.49 -0.32 -6.06
CA LYS A 6 3.80 -0.85 -6.51
C LYS A 6 4.96 0.07 -6.12
N LYS A 7 4.76 1.38 -6.15
CA LYS A 7 5.79 2.31 -5.63
C LYS A 7 5.87 2.24 -4.11
N LEU A 8 4.74 2.08 -3.43
CA LEU A 8 4.73 1.88 -1.97
C LEU A 8 5.44 0.59 -1.58
N SER A 9 5.27 -0.50 -2.35
CA SER A 9 5.96 -1.77 -2.06
C SER A 9 7.47 -1.60 -2.13
N ASP A 10 7.94 -0.88 -3.14
CA ASP A 10 9.36 -0.65 -3.34
C ASP A 10 9.93 0.32 -2.28
N LEU A 11 9.17 1.36 -1.90
CA LEU A 11 9.55 2.32 -0.86
C LEU A 11 9.56 1.72 0.55
N ALA A 12 8.55 0.93 0.89
CA ALA A 12 8.40 0.32 2.20
C ALA A 12 9.15 -1.01 2.34
N GLY A 13 9.75 -1.53 1.25
CA GLY A 13 10.49 -2.80 1.24
C GLY A 13 9.61 -4.03 1.54
N VAL A 14 8.29 -3.91 1.33
CA VAL A 14 7.32 -4.98 1.56
C VAL A 14 6.69 -5.41 0.25
N SER A 15 6.24 -6.67 0.17
CA SER A 15 5.59 -7.15 -1.04
C SER A 15 4.23 -6.49 -1.28
N VAL A 16 3.83 -6.37 -2.54
CA VAL A 16 2.49 -5.91 -2.96
C VAL A 16 1.37 -6.66 -2.22
N ARG A 17 1.56 -7.96 -1.98
CA ARG A 17 0.63 -8.79 -1.19
C ARG A 17 0.46 -8.30 0.25
N THR A 18 1.53 -7.85 0.89
CA THR A 18 1.51 -7.30 2.24
C THR A 18 0.72 -6.00 2.29
N LEU A 19 0.89 -5.14 1.28
CA LEU A 19 0.11 -3.91 1.17
C LEU A 19 -1.38 -4.17 0.94
N HIS A 20 -1.73 -5.17 0.12
CA HIS A 20 -3.12 -5.61 -0.01
C HIS A 20 -3.68 -6.13 1.31
N TYR A 21 -2.89 -6.87 2.09
CA TYR A 21 -3.32 -7.30 3.41
C TYR A 21 -3.58 -6.12 4.35
N TYR A 22 -2.71 -5.10 4.34
CA TYR A 22 -2.89 -3.87 5.13
C TYR A 22 -4.11 -3.05 4.69
N ASP A 23 -4.40 -3.00 3.40
CA ASP A 23 -5.62 -2.40 2.84
C ASP A 23 -6.87 -3.19 3.27
N GLN A 24 -6.83 -4.52 3.22
CA GLN A 24 -7.95 -5.38 3.62
C GLN A 24 -8.28 -5.33 5.11
N ILE A 25 -7.28 -5.09 5.97
CA ILE A 25 -7.50 -4.92 7.42
C ILE A 25 -7.77 -3.45 7.80
N GLY A 26 -7.82 -2.53 6.83
CA GLY A 26 -8.06 -1.11 7.06
C GLY A 26 -6.92 -0.37 7.78
N LEU A 27 -5.70 -0.90 7.72
CA LEU A 27 -4.51 -0.29 8.32
C LEU A 27 -3.94 0.83 7.44
N LEU A 28 -4.10 0.73 6.12
CA LEU A 28 -3.69 1.76 5.18
C LEU A 28 -4.90 2.65 4.87
N ASP A 29 -5.07 3.72 5.63
CA ASP A 29 -5.96 4.82 5.25
C ASP A 29 -5.15 5.75 4.34
N PRO A 30 -5.50 5.92 3.05
CA PRO A 30 -4.82 6.87 2.21
C PRO A 30 -5.18 8.28 2.70
N GLU A 31 -4.41 8.82 3.65
CA GLU A 31 -4.51 10.20 4.08
C GLU A 31 -4.27 11.12 2.87
N HIS A 32 -5.35 11.50 2.19
CA HIS A 32 -5.41 12.70 1.37
C HIS A 32 -5.61 13.88 2.34
N SER A 33 -4.52 14.42 2.85
CA SER A 33 -4.47 15.79 3.36
C SER A 33 -3.34 16.56 2.69
#